data_AF-A0A9D9K133-F1
#
_entry.id   AF-A0A9D9K133-F1
#
_cell.length_a   1.000
_cell.length_b   1.000
_cell.length_c   1.000
_cell.angle_alpha   90.00
_cell.angle_beta   90.00
_cell.angle_gamma   90.00
#
_symmetry.space_group_name_H-M   'P 1'
#
loop_
_entity.id
_entity.type
_entity.pdbx_description
1 polymer ?
#
loop_
_entity_poly.entity_id
_entity_poly.type
_entity_poly.pdbx_seq_one_letter_code
_entity_poly.pdbx_strand_id
1 'polypeptide(L)'
;MQSASSHNSHTPQPCLLTDDQMSLIASALLDMQRALNHQTILIAQLQDELAELRRHNDWYHAQFAQMFRVVARDVRELRATLICSLLEEGPITADRLITLLRQTPDEELEHKIRSGTIGRQTN
;
A
#
# COMPACT_ATOMS: atom_id res chain seq x y z
N MET A 1 69.38 -56.81 -15.15
CA MET A 1 69.41 -56.08 -16.43
C MET A 1 68.12 -55.29 -16.57
N GLN A 2 68.25 -54.07 -17.07
CA GLN A 2 67.21 -53.03 -17.10
C GLN A 2 66.11 -53.37 -18.10
N SER A 3 64.87 -53.00 -17.79
CA SER A 3 63.83 -52.78 -18.81
C SER A 3 63.07 -51.54 -18.37
N ALA A 4 63.51 -50.39 -18.85
CA ALA A 4 62.82 -49.12 -18.72
C ALA A 4 61.54 -49.18 -19.55
N SER A 5 60.37 -49.14 -18.90
CA SER A 5 59.10 -48.92 -19.58
C SER A 5 59.05 -47.46 -20.01
N SER A 6 59.15 -47.24 -21.32
CA SER A 6 59.02 -45.91 -21.94
C SER A 6 57.66 -45.28 -21.66
N HIS A 7 57.75 -43.97 -21.48
CA HIS A 7 56.73 -42.95 -21.39
C HIS A 7 55.43 -43.19 -22.18
N ASN A 8 54.32 -42.89 -21.52
CA ASN A 8 53.26 -42.07 -22.11
C ASN A 8 52.58 -41.24 -21.01
N SER A 9 53.31 -40.26 -20.48
CA SER A 9 52.70 -39.14 -19.78
C SER A 9 52.25 -38.13 -20.83
N HIS A 10 51.06 -38.34 -21.42
CA HIS A 10 50.35 -37.23 -22.03
C HIS A 10 49.98 -36.26 -20.92
N THR A 11 50.80 -35.23 -20.73
CA THR A 11 50.38 -34.02 -20.03
C THR A 11 49.20 -33.42 -20.82
N PRO A 12 48.06 -33.11 -20.19
CA PRO A 12 47.06 -32.29 -20.86
C PRO A 12 47.74 -30.94 -21.11
N GLN A 13 48.01 -30.64 -22.38
CA GLN A 13 48.51 -29.33 -22.77
C GLN A 13 47.54 -28.29 -22.19
N PRO A 14 48.00 -27.30 -21.41
CA PRO A 14 47.15 -26.19 -21.03
C PRO A 14 46.68 -25.56 -22.34
N CYS A 15 45.36 -25.54 -22.54
CA CYS A 15 44.73 -24.93 -23.69
C CYS A 15 45.07 -23.43 -23.64
N LEU A 16 46.13 -23.04 -24.32
CA LEU A 16 46.58 -21.65 -24.43
C LEU A 16 45.57 -20.94 -25.33
N LEU A 17 44.63 -20.24 -24.71
CA LEU A 17 43.69 -19.37 -25.41
C LEU A 17 44.49 -18.36 -26.22
N THR A 18 44.19 -18.26 -27.51
CA THR A 18 44.77 -17.22 -28.38
C THR A 18 44.25 -15.85 -27.96
N ASP A 19 45.01 -14.78 -28.22
CA ASP A 19 44.59 -13.40 -27.91
C ASP A 19 43.19 -13.06 -28.45
N ASP A 20 42.84 -13.56 -29.63
CA ASP A 20 41.50 -13.39 -30.23
C ASP A 20 40.39 -14.05 -29.39
N GLN A 21 40.66 -15.22 -28.81
CA GLN A 21 39.70 -15.93 -27.93
C GLN A 21 39.55 -15.19 -26.60
N MET A 22 40.65 -14.65 -26.06
CA MET A 22 40.59 -13.82 -24.86
C MET A 22 39.80 -12.53 -25.10
N SER A 23 39.97 -11.89 -26.26
CA SER A 23 39.21 -10.71 -26.66
C SER A 23 37.70 -10.99 -26.82
N LEU A 24 37.34 -12.13 -27.39
CA LEU A 24 35.95 -12.59 -27.49
C LEU A 24 35.33 -12.87 -26.11
N ILE A 25 36.08 -13.48 -25.20
CA ILE A 25 35.61 -13.72 -23.83
C ILE A 25 35.43 -12.39 -23.09
N ALA A 26 36.39 -11.46 -23.21
CA ALA A 26 36.32 -10.16 -22.55
C ALA A 26 35.11 -9.33 -23.03
N SER A 27 34.84 -9.32 -24.34
CA SER A 27 33.66 -8.65 -24.90
C SER A 27 32.36 -9.29 -24.43
N ALA A 28 32.27 -10.63 -24.44
CA ALA A 28 31.09 -11.33 -23.94
C ALA A 28 30.83 -11.07 -22.43
N LEU A 29 31.88 -11.01 -21.61
CA LEU A 29 31.76 -10.68 -20.19
C LEU A 29 31.32 -9.23 -19.97
N LEU A 30 31.81 -8.29 -20.78
CA LEU A 30 31.35 -6.90 -20.74
C LEU A 30 29.87 -6.77 -21.12
N ASP A 31 29.43 -7.49 -22.16
CA ASP A 31 28.04 -7.49 -22.58
C ASP A 31 27.14 -8.11 -21.51
N MET A 32 27.58 -9.21 -20.89
CA MET A 32 26.88 -9.83 -19.77
C MET A 32 26.80 -8.88 -18.56
N GLN A 33 27.89 -8.19 -18.23
CA GLN A 33 27.90 -7.20 -17.15
C GLN A 33 26.92 -6.06 -17.41
N ARG A 34 26.84 -5.55 -18.65
CA ARG A 34 25.87 -4.52 -19.02
C ARG A 34 24.44 -5.04 -18.91
N ALA A 35 24.18 -6.26 -19.37
CA ALA A 35 22.86 -6.88 -19.26
C ALA A 35 22.44 -7.06 -17.79
N LEU A 36 23.35 -7.53 -16.93
CA LEU A 36 23.09 -7.67 -15.50
C LEU A 36 22.85 -6.34 -14.81
N ASN A 37 23.62 -5.30 -15.13
CA ASN A 37 23.39 -3.95 -14.61
C ASN A 37 22.01 -3.43 -15.04
N HIS A 38 21.62 -3.63 -16.29
CA HIS A 38 20.31 -3.22 -16.79
C HIS A 38 19.18 -3.97 -16.07
N GLN A 39 19.31 -5.29 -15.90
CA GLN A 39 18.35 -6.10 -15.15
C GLN A 39 18.24 -5.64 -13.69
N THR A 40 19.37 -5.30 -13.06
CA THR A 40 19.38 -4.80 -11.67
C THR A 40 18.57 -3.52 -11.53
N ILE A 41 18.68 -2.61 -12.50
CA ILE A 41 17.89 -1.37 -12.53
C ILE A 41 16.40 -1.69 -12.69
N LEU A 42 16.03 -2.58 -13.61
CA LEU A 42 14.63 -2.97 -13.83
C LEU A 42 14.03 -3.64 -12.60
N ILE A 43 14.79 -4.49 -11.91
CA ILE A 43 14.35 -5.12 -10.66
C ILE A 43 14.10 -4.08 -9.58
N ALA A 44 14.99 -3.09 -9.43
CA ALA A 44 14.79 -2.00 -8.48
C ALA A 44 13.52 -1.19 -8.79
N GLN A 45 13.27 -0.88 -10.08
CA GLN A 45 12.06 -0.18 -10.51
C GLN A 45 10.78 -0.97 -10.18
N LEU A 46 10.77 -2.28 -10.45
CA LEU A 46 9.63 -3.15 -10.13
C LEU A 46 9.39 -3.25 -8.62
N GLN A 47 10.45 -3.25 -7.81
CA GLN A 47 10.33 -3.24 -6.36
C GLN A 47 9.71 -1.93 -5.86
N ASP A 48 10.10 -0.79 -6.43
CA ASP A 48 9.54 0.51 -6.10
C ASP A 48 8.05 0.59 -6.48
N GLU A 49 7.66 0.13 -7.68
CA GLU A 49 6.26 0.06 -8.11
C GLU A 49 5.41 -0.81 -7.18
N LEU A 50 5.91 -1.99 -6.81
CA LEU A 50 5.23 -2.87 -5.86
C LEU A 50 5.06 -2.23 -4.48
N ALA A 51 6.08 -1.51 -4.01
CA ALA A 51 6.02 -0.80 -2.73
C ALA A 51 4.98 0.34 -2.74
N GLU A 52 4.84 1.04 -3.87
CA GLU A 52 3.85 2.09 -4.04
C GLU A 52 2.42 1.52 -4.08
N LEU A 53 2.20 0.44 -4.84
CA LEU A 53 0.90 -0.25 -4.88
C LEU A 53 0.47 -0.76 -3.50
N ARG A 54 1.42 -1.29 -2.72
CA ARG A 54 1.15 -1.72 -1.35
C ARG A 54 0.73 -0.55 -0.46
N ARG A 55 1.46 0.57 -0.50
CA ARG A 55 1.12 1.78 0.25
C ARG A 55 -0.25 2.32 -0.12
N HIS A 56 -0.60 2.30 -1.41
CA HIS A 56 -1.93 2.69 -1.87
C HIS A 56 -3.02 1.79 -1.31
N ASN A 57 -2.82 0.47 -1.31
CA ASN A 57 -3.77 -0.48 -0.74
C ASN A 57 -3.95 -0.28 0.78
N ASP A 58 -2.85 -0.08 1.51
CA ASP A 58 -2.89 0.18 2.96
C ASP A 58 -3.66 1.48 3.25
N TRP A 59 -3.46 2.51 2.43
CA TRP A 59 -4.20 3.77 2.53
C TRP A 59 -5.70 3.58 2.25
N TYR A 60 -6.07 2.80 1.24
CA TYR A 60 -7.47 2.46 0.97
C TYR A 60 -8.12 1.75 2.17
N HIS A 61 -7.44 0.78 2.78
CA HIS A 61 -7.93 0.11 3.97
C HIS A 61 -8.08 1.07 5.17
N ALA A 62 -7.13 2.00 5.36
CA ALA A 62 -7.23 3.03 6.39
C ALA A 62 -8.43 3.96 6.18
N GLN A 63 -8.69 4.39 4.94
CA GLN A 63 -9.86 5.18 4.59
C GLN A 63 -11.17 4.42 4.83
N PHE A 64 -11.25 3.17 4.38
CA PHE A 64 -12.42 2.32 4.60
C PHE A 64 -12.70 2.12 6.09
N ALA A 65 -11.65 1.84 6.89
CA ALA A 65 -11.77 1.73 8.34
C ALA A 65 -12.28 3.03 8.96
N GLN A 66 -11.81 4.18 8.48
CA GLN A 66 -12.29 5.47 8.98
C GLN A 66 -13.76 5.73 8.62
N MET A 67 -14.17 5.43 7.38
CA MET A 67 -15.57 5.50 6.97
C MET A 67 -16.45 4.62 7.87
N PHE A 68 -16.03 3.39 8.15
CA PHE A 68 -16.77 2.48 9.02
C PHE A 68 -16.85 2.99 10.47
N ARG A 69 -15.80 3.64 10.99
CA ARG A 69 -15.83 4.27 12.31
C ARG A 69 -16.84 5.40 12.40
N VAL A 70 -16.94 6.23 11.35
CA VAL A 70 -17.95 7.31 11.27
C VAL A 70 -19.34 6.69 11.29
N VAL A 71 -19.63 5.72 10.40
CA VAL A 71 -20.92 5.04 10.38
C VAL A 71 -21.26 4.38 11.72
N ALA A 72 -20.31 3.70 12.37
CA ALA A 72 -20.51 3.06 13.67
C ALA A 72 -20.72 4.09 14.80
N ARG A 73 -20.18 5.30 14.67
CA ARG A 73 -20.48 6.41 15.58
C ARG A 73 -21.91 6.91 15.35
N ASP A 74 -22.29 7.20 14.12
CA ASP A 74 -23.61 7.73 13.77
C ASP A 74 -24.74 6.77 14.17
N VAL A 75 -24.54 5.45 13.99
CA VAL A 75 -25.50 4.42 14.46
C VAL A 75 -25.65 4.44 15.98
N ARG A 76 -24.55 4.65 16.73
CA ARG A 76 -24.61 4.74 18.20
C ARG A 76 -25.31 6.01 18.66
N GLU A 77 -25.05 7.13 18.00
CA GLU A 77 -25.73 8.41 18.27
C GLU A 77 -27.22 8.31 17.93
N LEU A 78 -27.57 7.75 16.76
CA LEU A 78 -28.95 7.49 16.37
C LEU A 78 -29.69 6.62 17.40
N ARG A 79 -29.07 5.53 17.84
CA ARG A 79 -29.63 4.66 18.89
C ARG A 79 -29.87 5.44 20.18
N ALA A 80 -28.96 6.32 20.58
CA ALA A 80 -29.15 7.15 21.77
C ALA A 80 -30.35 8.09 21.61
N THR A 81 -30.46 8.78 20.47
CA THR A 81 -31.60 9.66 20.15
C THR A 81 -32.94 8.93 20.20
N LEU A 82 -33.00 7.72 19.63
CA LEU A 82 -34.20 6.87 19.68
C LEU A 82 -34.60 6.51 21.11
N ILE A 83 -33.63 6.16 21.96
CA ILE A 83 -33.87 5.83 23.37
C ILE A 83 -34.39 7.06 24.12
N CYS A 84 -33.74 8.22 23.98
CA CYS A 84 -34.16 9.44 24.67
C CYS A 84 -35.56 9.89 24.23
N SER A 85 -35.85 9.86 22.92
CA SER A 85 -37.19 10.17 22.40
C SER A 85 -38.25 9.28 23.04
N LEU A 86 -38.02 7.96 23.10
CA LEU A 86 -38.96 7.01 23.68
C LEU A 86 -39.25 7.31 25.17
N LEU A 87 -38.24 7.77 25.91
CA LEU A 87 -38.36 8.07 27.34
C LEU A 87 -39.03 9.42 27.63
N GLU A 88 -38.86 10.43 26.77
CA GLU A 88 -39.31 11.81 27.02
C GLU A 88 -40.58 12.20 26.25
N GLU A 89 -40.65 11.91 24.95
CA GLU A 89 -41.71 12.39 24.04
C GLU A 89 -42.59 11.25 23.50
N GLY A 90 -42.22 9.99 23.75
CA GLY A 90 -42.85 8.80 23.18
C GLY A 90 -42.14 8.30 21.91
N PRO A 91 -42.65 7.22 21.26
CA PRO A 91 -41.96 6.61 20.12
C PRO A 91 -41.83 7.59 18.95
N ILE A 92 -40.61 7.72 18.43
CA ILE A 92 -40.36 8.58 17.27
C ILE A 92 -41.13 8.07 16.05
N THR A 93 -41.65 8.99 15.23
CA THR A 93 -42.27 8.65 13.94
C THR A 93 -41.20 8.44 12.87
N ALA A 94 -41.49 7.56 11.90
CA ALA A 94 -40.57 7.26 10.80
C ALA A 94 -40.19 8.51 9.99
N ASP A 95 -41.14 9.42 9.75
CA ASP A 95 -40.88 10.67 9.02
C ASP A 95 -39.89 11.57 9.76
N ARG A 96 -40.03 11.71 11.08
CA ARG A 96 -39.12 12.53 11.89
C ARG A 96 -37.72 11.91 11.98
N LEU A 97 -37.63 10.58 12.04
CA LEU A 97 -36.36 9.87 11.96
C LEU A 97 -35.66 10.09 10.61
N ILE A 98 -36.39 10.04 9.50
CA ILE A 98 -35.86 10.32 8.16
C ILE A 98 -35.37 11.77 8.06
N THR A 99 -36.06 12.73 8.66
CA THR A 99 -35.60 14.12 8.71
C THR A 99 -34.28 14.25 9.47
N LEU A 100 -34.15 13.62 10.64
CA LEU A 100 -32.92 13.66 11.44
C LEU A 100 -31.74 12.99 10.71
N LEU A 101 -31.97 11.88 10.02
CA LEU A 101 -30.93 11.18 9.24
C LEU A 101 -30.48 11.94 7.99
N ARG A 102 -31.31 12.86 7.48
CA ARG A 102 -30.99 13.70 6.33
C ARG A 102 -30.31 15.01 6.72
N GLN A 103 -30.41 15.43 7.97
CA GLN A 103 -29.69 16.58 8.49
C GLN A 103 -28.22 16.21 8.59
N THR A 104 -27.37 16.86 7.79
CA THR A 104 -25.93 16.73 7.98
C THR A 104 -25.49 17.52 9.21
N PRO A 105 -24.43 17.09 9.93
CA PRO A 105 -23.96 17.79 11.13
C PRO A 105 -23.66 19.28 10.90
N ASP A 106 -23.23 19.64 9.68
CA ASP A 106 -22.98 21.04 9.30
C ASP A 106 -24.27 21.85 9.21
N GLU A 107 -25.37 21.29 8.70
CA GLU A 107 -26.66 21.98 8.62
C GLU A 107 -27.27 22.22 10.01
N GLU A 108 -27.09 21.28 10.95
CA GLU A 108 -27.55 21.44 12.33
C GLU A 108 -26.72 22.48 13.10
N LEU A 109 -25.40 22.51 12.90
CA LEU A 109 -24.50 23.51 13.48
C LEU A 109 -24.78 24.90 12.89
N GLU A 110 -24.95 25.01 11.58
CA GLU A 110 -25.34 26.24 10.91
C GLU A 110 -26.73 26.73 11.34
N HIS A 111 -27.67 25.81 11.58
CA HIS A 111 -28.99 26.14 12.09
C HIS A 111 -28.89 26.64 13.53
N LYS A 112 -28.12 25.98 14.41
CA LYS A 112 -27.89 26.40 15.82
C LYS A 112 -27.17 27.74 15.93
N ILE A 113 -26.25 28.04 15.00
CA ILE A 113 -25.58 29.34 14.90
C ILE A 113 -26.58 30.41 14.40
N ARG A 114 -27.36 30.13 13.35
CA ARG A 114 -28.38 31.05 12.82
C ARG A 114 -29.54 31.29 13.79
N SER A 115 -29.96 30.29 14.55
CA SER A 115 -31.04 30.38 15.55
C SER A 115 -30.58 31.05 16.85
N GLY A 116 -29.30 31.45 16.95
CA GLY A 116 -28.75 32.16 18.11
C GLY A 116 -28.66 31.31 19.38
N THR A 117 -28.87 29.99 19.29
CA THR A 117 -28.93 29.09 20.45
C THR A 117 -27.55 28.90 21.09
N ILE A 118 -26.47 29.10 20.33
CA ILE A 118 -25.08 29.04 20.82
C ILE A 118 -24.56 30.40 21.33
N GLY A 119 -25.28 31.51 21.10
CA GLY A 119 -24.82 32.86 21.38
C GLY A 119 -25.39 33.53 22.65
N ARG A 120 -26.28 32.86 23.40
CA ARG A 120 -26.98 33.49 24.54
C ARG A 120 -26.56 32.89 25.89
N GLN A 121 -25.26 32.89 26.17
CA GLN A 121 -24.73 32.89 27.52
C GLN A 121 -23.64 33.96 27.64
N THR A 122 -24.06 35.21 27.72
CA THR A 122 -23.30 36.25 28.39
C THR A 122 -24.23 37.00 29.34
N ASN A 123 -23.75 37.06 30.59
CA ASN A 123 -24.32 37.64 31.82
C ASN A 123 -25.17 36.72 32.68
#